data_AF-A0A846GNQ8-F1
#
_entry.id   AF-A0A846GNQ8-F1
#
_cell.length_a   1.000
_cell.length_b   1.000
_cell.length_c   1.000
_cell.angle_alpha   90.00
_cell.angle_beta   90.00
_cell.angle_gamma   90.00
#
_symmetry.space_group_name_H-M   'P 1'
#
loop_
_entity.id
_entity.type
_entity.pdbx_description
1 polymer ?
#
loop_
_entity_poly.entity_id
_entity_poly.type
_entity_poly.pdbx_seq_one_letter_code
_entity_poly.pdbx_strand_id
1 'polypeptide(L)' 'MACEPDAWAGLDQFEQRLPWHRLETRTVVSKPHYQKRGKPKARTQPNDITYHVQAHGSRSWRKTPRPLRCA' A
#
# COMPACT_ATOMS: atom_id res chain seq x y z
N MET A 1 -4.13 -5.72 -15.48
CA MET A 1 -5.09 -5.24 -14.45
C MET A 1 -4.37 -5.31 -13.12
N ALA A 2 -4.29 -4.20 -12.38
CA ALA A 2 -3.71 -4.22 -11.04
C ALA A 2 -4.79 -4.68 -10.06
N CYS A 3 -4.52 -5.71 -9.27
CA CYS A 3 -5.50 -6.29 -8.35
C CYS A 3 -5.23 -5.84 -6.90
N GLU A 4 -6.26 -5.90 -6.05
CA GLU A 4 -6.11 -5.60 -4.62
C GLU A 4 -5.00 -6.43 -3.94
N PRO A 5 -4.90 -7.77 -4.18
CA PRO A 5 -3.83 -8.58 -3.61
C PRO A 5 -2.43 -8.15 -4.06
N ASP A 6 -2.29 -7.64 -5.29
CA ASP A 6 -1.00 -7.13 -5.79
C ASP A 6 -0.58 -5.88 -5.03
N ALA A 7 -1.54 -5.02 -4.67
CA ALA A 7 -1.29 -3.83 -3.86
C ALA A 7 -0.82 -4.21 -2.44
N TRP A 8 -1.43 -5.24 -1.84
CA TRP A 8 -0.98 -5.78 -0.55
C TRP A 8 0.41 -6.42 -0.64
N ALA A 9 0.66 -7.24 -1.67
CA ALA A 9 1.96 -7.86 -1.89
C ALA A 9 3.08 -6.82 -2.08
N GLY A 10 2.80 -5.74 -2.82
CA GLY A 10 3.73 -4.61 -2.99
C GLY A 10 4.01 -3.89 -1.66
N LEU A 11 3.00 -3.74 -0.80
CA LEU A 11 3.17 -3.14 0.52
C LEU A 11 4.04 -4.02 1.45
N ASP A 12 3.86 -5.34 1.41
CA ASP A 12 4.68 -6.26 2.21
C ASP A 12 6.14 -6.27 1.74
N GLN A 13 6.38 -6.27 0.43
CA GLN A 13 7.73 -6.11 -0.12
C GLN A 13 8.35 -4.78 0.28
N PHE A 14 7.57 -3.70 0.29
CA PHE A 14 8.04 -2.39 0.72
C PHE A 14 8.43 -2.39 2.20
N GLU A 15 7.66 -3.05 3.07
CA GLU A 15 8.00 -3.13 4.49
C GLU A 15 9.29 -3.91 4.77
N GLN A 16 9.55 -4.98 4.01
CA GLN A 16 10.80 -5.74 4.11
C GLN A 16 12.02 -4.88 3.79
N ARG A 17 11.87 -3.89 2.90
CA ARG A 17 12.93 -2.95 2.52
C ARG A 17 13.15 -1.83 3.55
N LEU A 18 12.32 -1.74 4.60
CA LEU A 18 12.45 -0.73 5.65
C LEU A 18 13.24 -1.31 6.84
N PRO A 19 14.56 -1.03 6.94
CA PRO A 19 15.37 -1.53 8.04
C PRO A 19 14.96 -0.91 9.36
N TRP A 20 14.76 0.41 9.43
CA TRP A 20 14.58 1.12 10.71
C TRP A 20 13.13 1.51 11.00
N HIS A 21 12.22 1.22 10.07
CA HIS A 21 10.84 1.70 10.13
C HIS A 21 9.88 0.51 10.11
N ARG A 22 8.77 0.67 10.83
CA ARG A 22 7.66 -0.27 10.81
C ARG A 22 6.42 0.47 10.32
N LEU A 23 5.70 -0.14 9.40
CA LEU A 23 4.39 0.35 8.99
C LEU A 23 3.37 -0.07 10.06
N GLU A 24 2.81 0.90 10.77
CA GLU A 24 1.83 0.69 11.85
C GLU A 24 0.42 0.54 11.27
N THR A 25 0.06 1.46 10.39
CA THR A 25 -1.23 1.46 9.70
C THR A 25 -0.99 1.16 8.23
N ARG A 26 -1.77 0.21 7.68
CA ARG A 26 -1.74 -0.17 6.28
C ARG A 26 -3.17 -0.24 5.78
N THR A 27 -3.47 0.50 4.74
CA THR A 27 -4.78 0.51 4.10
C THR A 27 -4.61 0.52 2.60
N VAL A 28 -5.38 -0.32 1.91
CA VAL A 28 -5.52 -0.28 0.45
C VAL A 28 -6.86 0.35 0.15
N VAL A 29 -6.85 1.47 -0.56
CA VAL A 29 -8.04 2.23 -0.92
C VAL A 29 -8.32 2.02 -2.40
N SER A 30 -9.46 1.41 -2.72
CA SER A 30 -9.94 1.29 -4.09
C SER A 30 -10.54 2.61 -4.56
N LYS A 31 -10.10 3.11 -5.72
CA LYS A 31 -10.61 4.31 -6.36
C LYS A 31 -11.23 3.95 -7.71
N PRO A 32 -12.57 4.03 -7.84
CA PRO A 32 -13.24 3.77 -9.11
C PRO A 32 -13.05 4.95 -10.09
N HIS A 33 -12.74 4.63 -11.34
CA HIS A 33 -12.64 5.57 -12.44
C HIS A 33 -13.83 5.42 -13.39
N TYR A 34 -14.52 6.52 -13.61
CA TYR A 34 -15.67 6.61 -14.51
C TYR A 34 -15.29 7.36 -15.78
N GLN A 35 -15.88 6.96 -16.92
CA GLN A 35 -15.58 7.57 -18.22
C GLN A 35 -15.97 9.04 -18.29
N LYS A 36 -17.12 9.39 -17.69
CA LYS A 36 -17.71 10.71 -17.78
C LYS A 36 -17.38 11.51 -16.52
N ARG A 37 -17.03 12.78 -16.72
CA ARG A 37 -16.85 13.74 -15.64
C ARG A 37 -18.19 14.04 -14.98
N GLY A 38 -18.16 14.34 -13.69
CA GLY A 38 -19.35 14.62 -12.87
C GLY A 38 -19.75 13.43 -12.00
N LYS A 39 -20.83 13.61 -11.23
CA LYS A 39 -21.33 12.57 -10.32
C LYS A 39 -21.88 11.40 -11.14
N PRO A 40 -21.41 10.16 -10.92
CA PRO A 40 -21.97 9.01 -11.62
C PRO A 40 -23.45 8.85 -11.25
N LYS A 41 -24.26 8.44 -12.22
CA LYS A 41 -25.66 8.09 -11.95
C LYS A 41 -25.69 6.86 -11.03
N ALA A 42 -26.72 6.76 -10.20
CA ALA A 42 -26.96 5.56 -9.39
C ALA A 42 -26.89 4.32 -10.30
N ARG A 43 -26.09 3.32 -9.91
CA ARG A 43 -25.84 2.05 -10.63
C ARG A 43 -24.91 2.12 -11.85
N THR A 44 -24.24 3.25 -12.11
CA THR A 44 -23.19 3.31 -13.14
C THR A 44 -22.00 2.47 -12.67
N GLN A 45 -21.59 1.46 -13.44
CA GLN A 45 -20.38 0.70 -13.14
C GLN A 45 -19.13 1.51 -13.50
N PRO A 46 -18.06 1.43 -12.70
CA PRO A 46 -16.78 2.01 -13.06
C PRO A 46 -16.15 1.24 -14.24
N ASN A 47 -15.42 1.95 -15.10
CA ASN A 47 -14.68 1.32 -16.19
C ASN A 47 -13.37 0.69 -15.71
N ASP A 48 -12.78 1.28 -14.69
CA ASP A 48 -11.51 0.84 -14.12
C ASP A 48 -11.50 1.11 -12.62
N ILE A 49 -10.71 0.34 -11.88
CA ILE A 49 -10.53 0.48 -10.44
C ILE A 49 -9.03 0.48 -10.18
N THR A 50 -8.54 1.56 -9.58
CA THR A 50 -7.14 1.64 -9.13
C THR A 50 -7.06 1.40 -7.63
N TYR A 51 -6.01 0.71 -7.20
CA TYR A 51 -5.77 0.42 -5.79
C TYR A 51 -4.61 1.28 -5.29
N HIS A 52 -4.89 2.18 -4.36
CA HIS A 52 -3.89 3.05 -3.75
C HIS A 52 -3.50 2.53 -2.38
N VAL A 53 -2.20 2.36 -2.18
CA VAL A 53 -1.64 1.96 -0.89
C VAL A 53 -1.41 3.22 -0.04
N GLN A 54 -1.97 3.22 1.18
CA GLN A 54 -1.73 4.24 2.19
C GLN A 54 -1.13 3.57 3.42
N ALA A 55 -0.01 4.09 3.90
CA ALA A 55 0.64 3.55 5.08
C ALA A 55 1.28 4.65 5.92
N HIS A 56 1.19 4.50 7.24
CA HIS A 56 1.89 5.36 8.20
C HIS A 56 3.01 4.57 8.87
N GLY A 57 4.22 5.11 8.81
CA GLY A 57 5.42 4.49 9.37
C GLY A 57 5.85 5.18 10.65
N SER A 58 6.28 4.40 11.64
CA SER A 58 7.00 4.91 12.80
C SER A 58 8.42 4.36 12.82
N ARG A 59 9.32 5.06 13.52
CA ARG A 59 10.70 4.61 13.72
C ARG A 59 10.70 3.45 14.73
N SER A 60 11.11 2.27 14.29
CA SER A 60 11.20 1.09 15.14
C SER A 60 12.63 0.87 15.59
N TRP A 61 12.89 1.03 16.89
CA TRP A 61 14.17 0.69 17.50
C TRP A 61 14.46 -0.83 17.50
N ARG A 62 13.41 -1.66 17.34
CA ARG A 62 13.51 -3.13 17.36
C ARG A 62 13.97 -3.75 16.04
N LYS A 63 13.83 -3.06 14.90
CA LYS A 63 14.37 -3.52 13.62
C LYS A 63 15.82 -3.03 13.41
N THR A 64 16.62 -2.93 14.46
CA THR A 64 18.07 -2.72 14.31
C THR A 64 18.64 -3.94 13.58
N PRO A 65 19.27 -3.81 12.39
CA PRO A 65 20.10 -4.88 11.88
C PRO A 65 21.20 -5.09 12.94
N ARG A 66 21.28 -6.29 13.52
CA ARG A 66 22.39 -6.61 14.43
C ARG A 66 23.67 -6.32 13.65
N PRO A 67 24.62 -5.53 14.19
CA PRO A 67 25.90 -5.37 13.53
C PRO A 67 26.49 -6.76 13.34
N LEU A 68 26.82 -7.11 12.09
CA LEU A 68 27.59 -8.30 11.77
C LEU A 68 28.91 -8.15 12.54
N ARG A 69 29.02 -8.83 13.68
CA ARG A 69 30.30 -8.97 14.36
C ARG A 69 31.19 -9.79 13.43
N CYS A 70 32.20 -9.16 12.84
CA CYS A 70 33.30 -9.88 12.24
C CYS A 70 33.94 -10.72 13.35
N ALA A 71 34.00 -12.04 13.13
CA ALA A 71 34.71 -12.98 13.98
C ALA A 71 36.21 -12.93 13.69
#